data_AF-A0A967NU63-F1
#
_entry.id   AF-A0A967NU63-F1
#
_cell.length_a   1.000
_cell.length_b   1.000
_cell.length_c   1.000
_cell.angle_alpha   90.00
_cell.angle_beta   90.00
_cell.angle_gamma   90.00
#
_symmetry.space_group_name_H-M   'P 1'
#
loop_
_entity.id
_entity.type
_entity.pdbx_description
1 polymer ?
#
loop_
_entity_poly.entity_id
_entity_poly.type
_entity_poly.pdbx_seq_one_letter_code
_entity_poly.pdbx_strand_id
1 'polypeptide(L)'
;MRNPPRLKLTFSDRARPVDAIRARYPNPTPPAAGGSYCVGGALLLYYASHLVGYRRARRLGFPPSVQIAGVLELANPQLDRRLAEHFATQIVTRNDAYQIDAAWATLDRALRWRGKPERAGV
;
A
#
# COMPACT_ATOMS: atom_id res chain seq x y z
N MET A 1 -7.57 -26.55 2.05
CA MET A 1 -6.87 -25.27 2.36
C MET A 1 -7.86 -24.35 3.06
N ARG A 2 -7.59 -23.91 4.30
CA ARG A 2 -8.49 -22.99 5.03
C ARG A 2 -8.26 -21.58 4.51
N ASN A 3 -9.33 -20.91 4.06
CA ASN A 3 -9.28 -19.49 3.72
C ASN A 3 -8.83 -18.69 4.95
N PRO A 4 -7.82 -17.81 4.83
CA PRO A 4 -7.43 -16.95 5.94
C PRO A 4 -8.61 -16.06 6.34
N PRO A 5 -8.78 -15.76 7.64
CA PRO A 5 -9.86 -14.91 8.11
C PRO A 5 -9.80 -13.56 7.41
N ARG A 6 -10.89 -13.18 6.72
CA ARG A 6 -11.07 -11.83 6.20
C ARG A 6 -11.11 -10.90 7.40
N LEU A 7 -10.03 -10.15 7.61
CA LEU A 7 -10.00 -9.11 8.62
C LEU A 7 -11.08 -8.10 8.27
N LYS A 8 -12.10 -8.02 9.13
CA LYS A 8 -13.01 -6.87 9.15
C LYS A 8 -12.19 -5.71 9.70
N LEU A 9 -11.38 -5.09 8.84
CA LEU A 9 -10.82 -3.77 9.10
C LEU A 9 -12.03 -2.83 9.14
N THR A 10 -12.56 -2.61 10.33
CA THR A 10 -13.58 -1.59 10.54
C THR A 10 -12.86 -0.26 10.43
N PHE A 11 -12.66 0.21 9.20
CA PHE A 11 -12.36 1.60 8.92
C PHE A 11 -13.61 2.43 9.24
N SER A 12 -13.95 2.51 10.54
CA SER A 12 -14.85 3.55 11.03
C SER A 12 -14.03 4.82 11.05
N ASP A 13 -13.80 5.43 9.90
CA ASP A 13 -13.54 6.86 9.86
C ASP A 13 -13.74 7.39 8.46
N ARG A 14 -14.46 8.51 8.39
CA ARG A 14 -14.79 9.27 7.18
C ARG A 14 -13.55 9.96 6.57
N ALA A 15 -12.35 9.68 7.07
CA ALA A 15 -11.07 10.19 6.59
C ALA A 15 -10.49 9.28 5.48
N ARG A 16 -9.82 9.87 4.49
CA ARG A 16 -9.23 9.09 3.38
C ARG A 16 -8.16 8.15 3.97
N PRO A 17 -8.13 6.86 3.60
CA PRO A 17 -7.13 5.92 4.11
C PRO A 17 -5.68 6.42 3.94
N VAL A 18 -5.39 7.16 2.86
CA VAL A 18 -4.06 7.73 2.62
C VAL A 18 -3.69 8.85 3.59
N ASP A 19 -4.66 9.67 4.01
CA ASP A 19 -4.44 10.80 4.91
C ASP A 19 -4.04 10.29 6.30
N ALA A 20 -4.68 9.21 6.76
CA ALA A 20 -4.32 8.55 8.01
C ALA A 20 -2.91 7.94 7.97
N ILE A 21 -2.53 7.32 6.83
CA ILE A 21 -1.17 6.80 6.65
C ILE A 21 -0.15 7.95 6.64
N ARG A 22 -0.41 9.02 5.90
CA ARG A 22 0.45 10.22 5.85
C ARG A 22 0.60 10.89 7.22
N ALA A 23 -0.47 11.03 7.97
CA ALA A 23 -0.43 11.63 9.31
C ALA A 23 0.46 10.83 10.28
N ARG A 24 0.44 9.49 10.16
CA ARG A 24 1.26 8.61 11.01
C ARG A 24 2.69 8.44 10.52
N TYR A 25 2.92 8.59 9.21
CA TYR A 25 4.21 8.38 8.54
C TYR A 25 4.49 9.52 7.53
N PRO A 26 4.72 10.76 8.00
CA PRO A 26 4.71 11.95 7.14
C PRO A 26 5.93 12.11 6.22
N ASN A 27 7.08 11.55 6.60
CA ASN A 27 8.37 11.81 5.93
C ASN A 27 8.96 10.57 5.24
N PRO A 28 8.28 9.96 4.25
CA PRO A 28 8.89 8.88 3.49
C PRO A 28 10.02 9.42 2.60
N THR A 29 11.05 8.62 2.42
CA THR A 29 12.22 8.94 1.59
C THR A 29 12.51 7.81 0.60
N PRO A 30 13.27 8.06 -0.47
CA PRO A 30 13.91 7.00 -1.21
C PRO A 30 14.94 6.25 -0.35
N PRO A 31 15.24 4.98 -0.66
CA PRO A 31 16.32 4.23 -0.01
C PRO A 31 17.66 4.99 -0.07
N ALA A 32 17.95 5.61 -1.21
CA ALA A 32 19.20 6.34 -1.46
C ALA A 32 19.38 7.59 -0.58
N ALA A 33 18.30 8.14 0.00
CA ALA A 33 18.36 9.31 0.88
C ALA A 33 18.64 8.95 2.35
N GLY A 34 18.82 7.67 2.70
CA GLY A 34 19.21 7.23 4.04
C GLY A 34 18.11 7.34 5.12
N GLY A 35 16.85 7.56 4.73
CA GLY A 35 15.74 7.60 5.69
C GLY A 35 15.28 6.20 6.14
N SER A 36 14.21 6.17 6.94
CA SER A 36 13.78 4.93 7.62
C SER A 36 12.69 4.16 6.87
N TYR A 37 11.97 4.80 5.94
CA TYR A 37 10.92 4.14 5.16
C TYR A 37 10.57 4.91 3.87
N CYS A 38 10.01 4.19 2.89
CA CYS A 38 9.40 4.75 1.69
C CYS A 38 7.87 4.81 1.79
N VAL A 39 7.17 5.33 0.77
CA VAL A 39 5.69 5.34 0.73
C VAL A 39 5.10 3.93 0.85
N GLY A 40 5.71 2.93 0.19
CA GLY A 40 5.30 1.53 0.33
C GLY A 40 5.55 0.98 1.74
N GLY A 41 6.63 1.40 2.39
CA GLY A 41 6.93 1.09 3.78
C GLY A 41 5.93 1.71 4.74
N ALA A 42 5.51 2.95 4.51
CA ALA A 42 4.48 3.63 5.31
C ALA A 42 3.15 2.85 5.28
N LEU A 43 2.71 2.42 4.10
CA LEU A 43 1.53 1.55 3.96
C LEU A 43 1.69 0.27 4.78
N LEU A 44 2.82 -0.42 4.62
CA LEU A 44 3.06 -1.70 5.25
C LEU A 44 3.17 -1.58 6.78
N LEU A 45 3.84 -0.55 7.30
CA LEU A 45 3.91 -0.24 8.73
C LEU A 45 2.54 0.09 9.32
N TYR A 46 1.71 0.85 8.60
CA TYR A 46 0.35 1.18 9.02
C TYR A 46 -0.51 -0.08 9.17
N TYR A 47 -0.52 -0.96 8.17
CA TYR A 47 -1.31 -2.20 8.20
C TYR A 47 -0.68 -3.32 9.04
N ALA A 48 0.64 -3.34 9.22
CA ALA A 48 1.32 -4.30 10.08
C ALA A 48 0.85 -4.21 11.54
N SER A 49 0.48 -3.01 12.00
CA SER A 49 -0.13 -2.84 13.33
C SER A 49 -1.49 -3.52 13.47
N HIS A 50 -2.16 -3.85 12.35
CA HIS A 50 -3.47 -4.49 12.29
C HIS A 50 -3.41 -5.99 11.95
N LEU A 51 -2.23 -6.53 11.63
CA LEU A 51 -2.06 -7.92 11.21
C LEU A 51 -1.35 -8.73 12.30
N VAL A 52 -2.09 -9.66 12.92
CA VAL A 52 -1.55 -10.61 13.92
C VAL A 52 -0.47 -11.46 13.25
N GLY A 53 0.80 -11.24 13.61
CA GLY A 53 1.96 -11.97 13.07
C GLY A 53 3.02 -11.09 12.41
N TYR A 54 2.75 -9.81 12.20
CA TYR A 54 3.66 -8.91 11.47
C TYR A 54 4.77 -8.28 12.32
N ARG A 55 5.21 -8.91 13.42
CA ARG A 55 6.41 -8.47 14.18
C ARG A 55 7.68 -8.38 13.29
N ARG A 56 7.72 -9.08 12.16
CA ARG A 56 8.77 -8.96 11.12
C ARG A 56 8.63 -7.73 10.20
N ALA A 57 7.45 -7.12 10.04
CA ALA A 57 7.26 -5.91 9.20
C ALA A 57 7.94 -4.66 9.74
N ARG A 58 8.12 -4.54 11.06
CA ARG A 58 8.73 -3.34 11.65
C ARG A 58 10.14 -3.06 11.10
N ARG A 59 10.76 -4.04 10.44
CA ARG A 59 12.08 -3.91 9.79
C ARG A 59 12.01 -3.60 8.28
N LEU A 60 10.82 -3.54 7.69
CA LEU A 60 10.62 -3.38 6.25
C LEU A 60 10.21 -1.95 5.91
N GLY A 61 11.10 -1.00 6.19
CA GLY A 61 10.95 0.39 5.74
C GLY A 61 10.95 0.52 4.22
N PHE A 62 11.61 -0.40 3.53
CA PHE A 62 11.75 -0.45 2.08
C PHE A 62 11.31 -1.82 1.54
N PRO A 63 10.01 -2.13 1.58
CA PRO A 63 9.52 -3.43 1.15
C PRO A 63 9.58 -3.57 -0.38
N PRO A 64 9.82 -4.79 -0.91
CA PRO A 64 9.68 -5.06 -2.34
C PRO A 64 8.22 -4.89 -2.80
N SER A 65 8.02 -4.61 -4.09
CA SER A 65 6.71 -4.40 -4.70
C SER A 65 5.73 -5.54 -4.43
N VAL A 66 6.18 -6.80 -4.41
CA VAL A 66 5.36 -7.98 -4.11
C VAL A 66 4.68 -7.92 -2.74
N GLN A 67 5.35 -7.34 -1.74
CA GLN A 67 4.80 -7.20 -0.38
C GLN A 67 3.83 -6.01 -0.32
N ILE A 68 4.16 -4.91 -1.00
CA ILE A 68 3.26 -3.75 -1.13
C ILE A 68 1.96 -4.19 -1.79
N ALA A 69 2.03 -4.97 -2.88
CA ALA A 69 0.87 -5.51 -3.58
C ALA A 69 -0.02 -6.35 -2.66
N GLY A 70 0.57 -7.26 -1.87
CA GLY A 70 -0.19 -8.06 -0.91
C GLY A 70 -0.93 -7.21 0.14
N VAL A 71 -0.33 -6.11 0.60
CA VAL A 71 -1.01 -5.18 1.52
C VAL A 71 -2.10 -4.38 0.80
N LEU A 72 -1.89 -3.99 -0.46
CA LEU A 72 -2.90 -3.31 -1.27
C LEU A 72 -4.15 -4.18 -1.49
N GLU A 73 -4.00 -5.48 -1.75
CA GLU A 73 -5.13 -6.43 -1.87
C GLU A 73 -5.91 -6.56 -0.56
N LEU A 74 -5.21 -6.59 0.58
CA LEU A 74 -5.85 -6.62 1.90
C LEU A 74 -6.58 -5.31 2.22
N ALA A 75 -5.98 -4.18 1.83
CA ALA A 75 -6.52 -2.85 2.07
C ALA A 75 -7.71 -2.52 1.14
N ASN A 76 -7.66 -2.99 -0.10
CA ASN A 76 -8.70 -2.82 -1.09
C ASN A 76 -8.99 -4.15 -1.80
N PRO A 77 -9.99 -4.92 -1.32
CA PRO A 77 -10.38 -6.20 -1.92
C PRO A 77 -10.91 -6.13 -3.36
N GLN A 78 -11.10 -4.93 -3.91
CA GLN A 78 -11.49 -4.71 -5.32
C GLN A 78 -10.28 -4.61 -6.25
N LEU A 79 -9.06 -4.57 -5.71
CA LEU A 79 -7.84 -4.76 -6.49
C LEU A 79 -7.61 -6.25 -6.69
N ASP A 80 -7.59 -6.70 -7.94
CA ASP A 80 -7.00 -7.99 -8.24
C ASP A 80 -5.47 -7.94 -8.08
N ARG A 81 -4.88 -9.14 -8.05
CA ARG A 81 -3.44 -9.33 -7.84
C ARG A 81 -2.58 -8.57 -8.85
N ARG A 82 -2.92 -8.63 -10.15
CA ARG A 82 -2.13 -7.99 -11.21
C ARG A 82 -2.16 -6.48 -11.09
N LEU A 83 -3.34 -5.93 -10.79
CA LEU A 83 -3.52 -4.50 -10.62
C LEU A 83 -2.84 -3.98 -9.34
N ALA A 84 -2.89 -4.76 -8.25
CA ALA A 84 -2.14 -4.46 -7.03
C ALA A 84 -0.63 -4.44 -7.29
N GLU A 85 -0.10 -5.40 -8.04
CA GLU A 85 1.32 -5.45 -8.46
C GLU A 85 1.70 -4.26 -9.36
N HIS A 86 0.81 -3.86 -10.26
CA HIS A 86 1.00 -2.68 -11.10
C HIS A 86 1.10 -1.39 -10.25
N PHE A 87 0.17 -1.18 -9.32
CA PHE A 87 0.25 -0.02 -8.41
C PHE A 87 1.48 -0.08 -7.50
N ALA A 88 1.82 -1.25 -6.97
CA ALA A 88 2.99 -1.43 -6.13
C ALA A 88 4.30 -1.08 -6.86
N THR A 89 4.45 -1.56 -8.10
CA THR A 89 5.61 -1.23 -8.95
C THR A 89 5.68 0.28 -9.17
N GLN A 90 4.56 0.91 -9.52
CA GLN A 90 4.51 2.36 -9.71
C GLN A 90 4.88 3.16 -8.45
N ILE A 91 4.47 2.70 -7.26
CA ILE A 91 4.84 3.34 -5.98
C ILE A 91 6.36 3.27 -5.80
N VAL A 92 6.96 2.09 -6.00
CA VAL A 92 8.42 1.90 -5.86
C VAL A 92 9.16 2.78 -6.87
N THR A 93 8.82 2.71 -8.16
CA THR A 93 9.47 3.50 -9.22
C THR A 93 9.41 5.00 -8.93
N ARG A 94 8.25 5.53 -8.51
CA ARG A 94 8.11 6.96 -8.19
C ARG A 94 8.90 7.33 -6.93
N ASN A 95 8.89 6.47 -5.92
CA ASN A 95 9.65 6.70 -4.70
C ASN A 95 11.16 6.75 -4.98
N ASP A 96 11.68 5.80 -5.75
CA ASP A 96 13.10 5.73 -6.14
C ASP A 96 13.51 6.90 -7.04
N ALA A 97 12.58 7.43 -7.85
CA ALA A 97 12.77 8.63 -8.65
C ALA A 97 12.61 9.96 -7.85
N TYR A 98 12.57 9.91 -6.51
CA TYR A 98 12.35 11.07 -5.63
C TYR A 98 11.00 11.79 -5.84
N GLN A 99 10.04 11.16 -6.52
CA GLN A 99 8.70 11.71 -6.78
C GLN A 99 7.72 11.32 -5.68
N ILE A 100 8.00 11.76 -4.45
CA ILE A 100 7.27 11.32 -3.24
C ILE A 100 5.77 11.62 -3.29
N ASP A 101 5.38 12.81 -3.76
CA ASP A 101 3.96 13.16 -3.89
C ASP A 101 3.24 12.31 -4.95
N ALA A 102 3.92 11.99 -6.05
CA ALA A 102 3.36 11.10 -7.07
C ALA A 102 3.21 9.67 -6.54
N ALA A 103 4.16 9.20 -5.73
CA ALA A 103 4.06 7.90 -5.06
C ALA A 103 2.86 7.85 -4.11
N TRP A 104 2.63 8.90 -3.32
CA TRP A 104 1.42 9.02 -2.49
C TRP A 104 0.12 9.08 -3.29
N ALA A 105 0.07 9.84 -4.38
CA ALA A 105 -1.10 9.90 -5.24
C ALA A 105 -1.42 8.53 -5.86
N THR A 106 -0.38 7.76 -6.19
CA THR A 106 -0.52 6.38 -6.66
C THR A 106 -1.14 5.48 -5.60
N LEU A 107 -0.66 5.59 -4.36
CA LEU A 107 -1.21 4.86 -3.23
C LEU A 107 -2.68 5.22 -2.99
N ASP A 108 -3.04 6.50 -2.98
CA ASP A 108 -4.43 6.94 -2.82
C ASP A 108 -5.33 6.36 -3.93
N ARG A 109 -4.85 6.40 -5.18
CA ARG A 109 -5.56 5.80 -6.32
C ARG A 109 -5.77 4.30 -6.16
N ALA A 110 -4.77 3.56 -5.68
CA ALA A 110 -4.89 2.14 -5.43
C ALA A 110 -5.94 1.85 -4.33
N LEU A 111 -5.89 2.56 -3.21
CA LEU A 111 -6.84 2.39 -2.09
C LEU A 111 -8.27 2.81 -2.45
N ARG A 112 -8.43 3.72 -3.41
CA ARG A 112 -9.72 4.21 -3.91
C ARG A 112 -10.23 3.47 -5.13
N TRP A 113 -9.46 2.54 -5.69
CA TRP A 113 -9.87 1.83 -6.90
C TRP A 113 -11.22 1.16 -6.68
N ARG A 114 -12.18 1.43 -7.57
CA ARG A 114 -13.55 0.87 -7.54
C ARG A 114 -13.83 -0.09 -8.70
N GLY A 115 -12.82 -0.39 -9.51
CA GLY A 115 -13.00 -1.04 -10.80
C GLY A 115 -13.60 -0.10 -11.84
N LYS A 116 -13.10 -0.19 -13.07
CA LYS A 116 -14.02 -0.29 -14.21
C LYS A 116 -14.02 -1.77 -14.59
N PRO A 117 -15.18 -2.40 -14.85
CA PRO A 117 -15.17 -3.66 -15.55
C PRO A 117 -14.47 -3.41 -16.88
N GLU A 118 -13.38 -4.13 -17.15
CA GLU A 118 -12.96 -4.32 -18.52
C GLU A 118 -14.14 -5.02 -19.20
N ARG A 119 -14.92 -4.26 -19.99
CA ARG A 119 -15.62 -4.88 -21.11
C ARG A 119 -14.52 -5.40 -22.02
N ALA A 120 -14.24 -6.69 -21.92
CA ALA A 120 -13.61 -7.42 -23.00
C ALA A 120 -14.60 -7.41 -24.19
N GLY A 121 -14.56 -6.33 -24.97
CA GLY A 121 -14.92 -6.30 -26.38
C GLY A 121 -13.69 -5.68 -27.05
N VAL A 122 -13.04 -6.31 -28.02
CA VAL A 122 -13.53 -7.10 -29.16
C VAL A 122 -12.55 -8.24 -29.42
#